data_AF-A0A7V9BL65-F1
#
_entry.id   AF-A0A7V9BL65-F1
#
_cell.length_a   1.000
_cell.length_b   1.000
_cell.length_c   1.000
_cell.angle_alpha   90.00
_cell.angle_beta   90.00
_cell.angle_gamma   90.00
#
_symmetry.space_group_name_H-M   'P 1'
#
loop_
_entity.id
_entity.type
_entity.pdbx_description
1 polymer ?
#
loop_
_entity_poly.entity_id
_entity_poly.type
_entity_poly.pdbx_seq_one_letter_code
_entity_poly.pdbx_strand_id
1 'polypeptide(L)'
;MKCHRASSLLLTVGLLASLAGCRGNATDEPTSKDEPPAPAASSSPDASGDARPKIVALGDSLTAGLGLLGNQAYPAILQNKLDAEGYGFEVLNAGVSGDTSAGGRRRLEWALEGDVRILILALGANDGLRG
;
A
#
# COMPACT_ATOMS: atom_id res chain seq x y z
N MET A 1 2.44 5.21 58.39
CA MET A 1 1.38 4.84 59.36
C MET A 1 0.03 5.19 58.75
N LYS A 2 -0.89 4.20 58.68
CA LYS A 2 -2.35 4.26 58.39
C LYS A 2 -2.76 4.82 57.00
N CYS A 3 -3.08 3.94 56.04
CA CYS A 3 -4.42 3.37 55.75
C CYS A 3 -5.41 4.37 55.13
N HIS A 4 -5.66 4.28 53.82
CA HIS A 4 -6.96 4.64 53.20
C HIS A 4 -7.33 3.60 52.12
N ARG A 5 -8.24 2.73 52.57
CA ARG A 5 -9.32 1.98 51.90
C ARG A 5 -9.27 1.76 50.38
N ALA A 6 -9.32 0.47 50.06
CA ALA A 6 -9.89 -0.11 48.86
C ALA A 6 -11.33 0.38 48.60
N SER A 7 -11.68 0.54 47.32
CA SER A 7 -13.07 0.47 46.89
C SER A 7 -13.14 -0.15 45.50
N SER A 8 -13.98 -1.19 45.42
CA SER A 8 -14.12 -2.17 44.36
C SER A 8 -14.76 -1.64 43.08
N LEU A 9 -14.33 -2.22 41.96
CA LEU A 9 -15.13 -2.89 40.93
C LEU A 9 -16.36 -2.15 40.37
N LEU A 10 -16.31 -1.80 39.08
CA LEU A 10 -17.45 -2.02 38.18
C LEU A 10 -16.97 -2.14 36.72
N LEU A 11 -17.17 -3.35 36.22
CA LEU A 11 -17.01 -3.84 34.86
C LEU A 11 -18.23 -3.40 34.04
N THR A 12 -18.06 -2.72 32.90
CA THR A 12 -19.12 -2.61 31.88
C THR A 12 -18.54 -2.83 30.49
N VAL A 13 -18.77 -4.04 29.99
CA VAL A 13 -18.65 -4.46 28.59
C VAL A 13 -19.86 -3.91 27.84
N GLY A 14 -19.64 -3.24 26.71
CA GLY A 14 -20.70 -2.77 25.81
C GLY A 14 -20.43 -3.22 24.37
N LEU A 15 -20.84 -4.45 24.05
CA LEU A 15 -20.89 -5.00 22.70
C LEU A 15 -22.33 -4.82 22.18
N LEU A 16 -22.54 -3.90 21.23
CA LEU A 16 -23.79 -3.83 20.46
C LEU A 16 -23.53 -4.34 19.04
N ALA A 17 -23.99 -5.57 18.78
CA ALA A 17 -24.19 -6.11 17.45
C ALA A 17 -25.68 -5.99 17.10
N SER A 18 -26.00 -5.30 16.00
CA SER A 18 -27.35 -5.20 15.46
C SER A 18 -27.47 -6.11 14.24
N LEU A 19 -28.21 -7.22 14.38
CA LEU A 19 -28.81 -7.98 13.29
C LEU A 19 -30.32 -7.72 13.28
N ALA A 20 -30.85 -7.31 12.13
CA ALA A 20 -32.23 -7.52 11.63
C ALA A 20 -32.49 -6.49 10.51
N GLY A 21 -33.08 -6.80 9.36
CA GLY A 21 -33.65 -8.03 8.84
C GLY A 21 -34.24 -7.73 7.46
N CYS A 22 -34.14 -8.68 6.53
CA CYS A 22 -34.84 -8.65 5.25
C CYS A 22 -36.24 -9.25 5.42
N ARG A 23 -37.30 -8.55 5.02
CA ARG A 23 -38.52 -9.19 4.50
C ARG A 23 -39.34 -8.20 3.68
N GLY A 24 -39.56 -8.54 2.42
CA GLY A 24 -40.28 -7.72 1.45
C GLY A 24 -41.79 -7.88 1.50
N ASN A 25 -42.46 -7.06 0.69
CA ASN A 25 -43.71 -7.43 0.03
C ASN A 25 -43.88 -6.63 -1.27
N ALA A 26 -44.31 -7.33 -2.31
CA ALA A 26 -44.82 -6.84 -3.58
C ALA A 26 -46.00 -5.86 -3.36
N THR A 27 -46.46 -5.01 -4.28
CA THR A 27 -46.46 -4.97 -5.74
C THR A 27 -46.90 -3.54 -6.10
N ASP A 28 -46.45 -2.99 -7.22
CA ASP A 28 -47.31 -2.32 -8.22
C ASP A 28 -46.43 -1.65 -9.29
N GLU A 29 -46.41 -2.27 -10.46
CA GLU A 29 -46.03 -1.67 -11.75
C GLU A 29 -47.23 -0.86 -12.27
N PRO A 30 -46.99 0.28 -12.94
CA PRO A 30 -47.14 0.21 -14.39
C PRO A 30 -46.11 1.03 -15.18
N THR A 31 -45.37 0.34 -16.04
CA THR A 31 -45.16 0.61 -17.48
C THR A 31 -45.06 2.07 -17.94
N SER A 32 -43.86 2.46 -18.39
CA SER A 32 -43.63 3.05 -19.72
C SER A 32 -42.14 3.13 -20.08
N LYS A 33 -41.77 2.41 -21.15
CA LYS A 33 -40.78 2.70 -22.20
C LYS A 33 -39.43 3.31 -21.80
N ASP A 34 -38.35 2.55 -21.94
CA ASP A 34 -37.42 2.66 -23.09
C ASP A 34 -36.26 1.64 -22.97
N GLU A 35 -35.72 1.28 -24.13
CA GLU A 35 -34.76 0.22 -24.44
C GLU A 35 -33.40 0.33 -23.67
N PRO A 36 -32.75 -0.79 -23.32
CA PRO A 36 -31.59 -0.81 -22.42
C PRO A 36 -30.34 -0.14 -23.02
N PRO A 37 -29.63 0.74 -22.28
CA PRO A 37 -28.24 1.03 -22.62
C PRO A 37 -27.43 -0.25 -22.40
N ALA A 38 -26.75 -0.69 -23.46
CA ALA A 38 -25.72 -1.72 -23.44
C ALA A 38 -24.81 -1.53 -22.22
N PRO A 39 -24.26 -2.60 -21.62
CA PRO A 39 -23.29 -2.45 -20.56
C PRO A 39 -22.14 -1.62 -21.11
N ALA A 40 -22.00 -0.40 -20.58
CA ALA A 40 -20.82 0.42 -20.78
C ALA A 40 -19.66 -0.47 -20.36
N ALA A 41 -18.92 -0.94 -21.37
CA ALA A 41 -17.67 -1.61 -21.18
C ALA A 41 -16.84 -0.70 -20.28
N SER A 42 -16.67 -1.12 -19.04
CA SER A 42 -15.69 -0.54 -18.15
C SER A 42 -14.36 -0.89 -18.77
N SER A 43 -13.83 -0.01 -19.62
CA SER A 43 -12.45 -0.07 -20.07
C SER A 43 -11.60 0.17 -18.82
N SER A 44 -11.31 -0.92 -18.11
CA SER A 44 -10.17 -0.98 -17.20
C SER A 44 -8.97 -0.44 -17.98
N PRO A 45 -8.21 0.52 -17.43
CA PRO A 45 -7.02 1.00 -18.12
C PRO A 45 -6.13 -0.21 -18.37
N ASP A 46 -5.77 -0.38 -19.63
CA ASP A 46 -4.88 -1.41 -20.13
C ASP A 46 -3.73 -1.60 -19.14
N ALA A 47 -3.68 -2.76 -18.50
CA ALA A 47 -2.51 -3.23 -17.77
C ALA A 47 -1.43 -3.67 -18.79
N SER A 48 -1.15 -2.79 -19.75
CA SER A 48 0.05 -2.85 -20.56
C SER A 48 1.19 -2.58 -19.61
N GLY A 49 1.74 -3.66 -19.03
CA GLY A 49 2.89 -3.59 -18.13
C GLY A 49 3.95 -2.72 -18.78
N ASP A 50 4.38 -1.70 -18.04
CA ASP A 50 5.38 -0.75 -18.50
C ASP A 50 6.64 -1.56 -18.89
N ALA A 51 6.90 -1.66 -20.19
CA ALA A 51 7.97 -2.51 -20.73
C ALA A 51 9.36 -1.88 -20.55
N ARG A 52 9.45 -0.76 -19.81
CA ARG A 52 10.70 -0.07 -19.53
C ARG A 52 11.64 -0.95 -18.69
N PRO A 53 12.96 -0.90 -18.95
CA PRO A 53 13.93 -1.46 -18.03
C PRO A 53 13.79 -0.80 -16.65
N LYS A 54 14.06 -1.58 -15.60
CA LYS A 54 13.76 -1.21 -14.22
C LYS A 54 15.01 -0.81 -13.44
N ILE A 55 14.84 0.22 -12.61
CA ILE A 55 15.72 0.60 -11.52
C ILE A 55 14.97 0.27 -10.23
N VAL A 56 15.52 -0.61 -9.40
CA VAL A 56 14.88 -0.99 -8.15
C VAL A 56 15.60 -0.34 -6.98
N ALA A 57 14.87 0.38 -6.14
CA ALA A 57 15.37 0.91 -4.89
C ALA A 57 14.98 -0.02 -3.73
N LEU A 58 15.90 -0.93 -3.35
CA LEU A 58 15.74 -1.85 -2.23
C LEU A 58 16.32 -1.22 -0.97
N GLY A 59 15.46 -0.85 -0.02
CA GLY A 59 15.92 -0.19 1.19
C GLY A 59 14.95 -0.23 2.36
N ASP A 60 15.23 0.62 3.34
CA ASP A 60 14.46 0.75 4.58
C ASP A 60 13.45 1.91 4.54
N SER A 61 13.15 2.52 5.69
CA SER A 61 12.27 3.68 5.84
C SER A 61 12.69 4.89 5.00
N LEU A 62 13.99 5.09 4.76
CA LEU A 62 14.49 6.20 3.93
C LEU A 62 14.07 6.03 2.47
N THR A 63 14.07 4.79 1.97
CA THR A 63 13.58 4.44 0.64
C THR A 63 12.07 4.40 0.59
N ALA A 64 11.42 3.87 1.63
CA ALA A 64 9.96 3.83 1.73
C ALA A 64 9.32 5.23 1.79
N GLY A 65 10.07 6.25 2.21
CA GLY A 65 9.54 7.61 2.41
C GLY A 65 8.67 7.71 3.66
N LEU A 66 9.10 7.12 4.77
CA LEU A 66 8.35 7.14 6.03
C LEU A 66 8.00 8.57 6.44
N GLY A 67 6.71 8.85 6.60
CA GLY A 67 6.18 10.17 6.97
C GLY A 67 5.94 11.12 5.78
N LEU A 68 6.13 10.64 4.55
CA LEU A 68 5.91 11.40 3.32
C LEU A 68 4.74 10.84 2.50
N LEU A 69 4.25 11.63 1.54
CA LEU A 69 3.42 11.10 0.47
C LEU A 69 4.30 10.26 -0.49
N GLY A 70 3.72 9.25 -1.14
CA GLY A 70 4.49 8.34 -2.01
C GLY A 70 5.25 9.05 -3.13
N ASN A 71 4.69 10.13 -3.69
CA ASN A 71 5.32 10.94 -4.73
C ASN A 71 6.46 11.87 -4.21
N GLN A 72 6.65 11.95 -2.89
CA GLN A 72 7.72 12.72 -2.26
C GLN A 72 8.89 11.85 -1.81
N ALA A 73 8.75 10.52 -1.83
CA ALA A 73 9.85 9.61 -1.57
C ALA A 73 10.93 9.75 -2.66
N TYR A 74 12.21 9.57 -2.31
CA TYR A 74 13.28 9.78 -3.27
C TYR A 74 13.19 8.91 -4.54
N PRO A 75 12.67 7.65 -4.52
CA PRO A 75 12.51 6.89 -5.76
C PRO A 75 11.53 7.55 -6.74
N ALA A 76 10.45 8.16 -6.23
CA ALA A 76 9.51 8.89 -7.06
C ALA A 76 10.12 10.20 -7.62
N ILE A 77 10.90 10.91 -6.79
CA ILE A 77 11.65 12.08 -7.26
C ILE A 77 12.68 11.68 -8.32
N LEU A 78 13.34 10.52 -8.16
CA LEU A 78 14.27 9.98 -9.15
C LEU A 78 13.56 9.64 -10.47
N GLN A 79 12.39 9.00 -10.42
CA GLN A 79 11.57 8.76 -11.62
C GLN A 79 11.32 10.06 -12.38
N ASN A 80 10.81 11.09 -11.69
CA ASN A 80 10.51 12.38 -12.32
C ASN A 80 11.74 13.03 -12.97
N LYS A 81 12.91 12.89 -12.36
CA LYS A 81 14.17 13.41 -12.91
C LYS A 81 14.61 12.63 -14.16
N LEU A 82 14.52 11.30 -14.12
CA LEU A 82 14.86 10.47 -15.26
C LEU A 82 13.93 10.75 -16.45
N ASP A 83 12.63 10.88 -16.20
CA ASP A 83 11.67 11.23 -17.24
C ASP A 83 11.95 12.61 -17.83
N ALA A 84 12.27 13.61 -16.99
CA ALA A 84 12.62 14.96 -17.43
C ALA A 84 13.90 15.01 -18.28
N GLU A 85 14.85 14.09 -18.03
CA GLU A 85 16.08 13.95 -18.79
C GLU A 85 15.94 13.00 -20.00
N GLY A 86 14.76 12.40 -20.21
CA GLY A 86 14.48 11.52 -21.35
C GLY A 86 15.02 10.10 -21.20
N TYR A 87 15.35 9.67 -19.98
CA TYR A 87 15.75 8.29 -19.71
C TYR A 87 14.53 7.38 -19.55
N GLY A 88 14.39 6.40 -20.43
CA GLY A 88 13.26 5.45 -20.45
C GLY A 88 13.34 4.34 -19.39
N PHE A 89 13.63 4.67 -18.13
CA PHE A 89 13.63 3.70 -17.02
C PHE A 89 12.37 3.85 -16.14
N GLU A 90 11.89 2.73 -15.61
CA GLU A 90 10.93 2.70 -14.50
C GLU A 90 11.68 2.55 -13.18
N VAL A 91 11.39 3.39 -12.18
CA VAL A 91 11.95 3.34 -10.85
C VAL A 91 10.93 2.72 -9.90
N LEU A 92 11.27 1.55 -9.37
CA LEU A 92 10.45 0.82 -8.41
C LEU A 92 10.91 1.10 -6.98
N ASN A 93 9.99 1.55 -6.14
CA ASN A 93 10.22 1.67 -4.71
C ASN A 93 10.00 0.33 -4.03
N ALA A 94 11.08 -0.34 -3.61
CA ALA A 94 11.06 -1.59 -2.83
C ALA A 94 11.51 -1.36 -1.36
N GLY A 95 11.30 -0.14 -0.86
CA GLY A 95 11.58 0.26 0.52
C GLY A 95 10.57 -0.29 1.51
N VAL A 96 11.06 -0.82 2.64
CA VAL A 96 10.20 -1.29 3.75
C VAL A 96 10.68 -0.66 5.05
N SER A 97 9.82 0.13 5.70
CA SER A 97 10.18 0.78 6.97
C SER A 97 10.58 -0.25 8.02
N GLY A 98 11.77 -0.07 8.59
CA GLY A 98 12.32 -0.95 9.61
C GLY A 98 13.12 -2.14 9.09
N ASP A 99 13.25 -2.32 7.77
CA ASP A 99 14.03 -3.43 7.20
C ASP A 99 15.50 -3.36 7.60
N THR A 100 16.03 -4.50 8.02
CA THR A 100 17.46 -4.75 8.22
C THR A 100 18.09 -5.32 6.96
N SER A 101 19.42 -5.41 6.92
CA SER A 101 20.17 -6.10 5.87
C SER A 101 19.67 -7.55 5.67
N ALA A 102 19.41 -8.27 6.76
CA ALA A 102 18.84 -9.61 6.72
C ALA A 102 17.41 -9.63 6.17
N GLY A 103 16.61 -8.59 6.46
CA GLY A 103 15.28 -8.38 5.91
C GLY A 103 15.30 -8.22 4.39
N GLY A 104 16.08 -7.27 3.90
CA GLY A 104 16.20 -7.03 2.46
C GLY A 104 16.79 -8.21 1.70
N ARG A 105 17.76 -8.94 2.28
CA ARG A 105 18.31 -10.16 1.66
C ARG A 105 17.24 -11.21 1.37
N ARG A 106 16.23 -11.36 2.24
CA ARG A 106 15.12 -12.32 2.01
C ARG A 106 14.22 -11.91 0.84
N ARG A 107 14.19 -10.63 0.50
CA ARG A 107 13.33 -10.07 -0.55
C ARG A 107 14.10 -9.80 -1.85
N LEU A 108 15.41 -10.01 -1.87
CA LEU A 108 16.27 -9.64 -2.99
C LEU A 108 15.85 -10.34 -4.29
N GLU A 109 15.55 -11.64 -4.24
CA GLU A 109 15.13 -12.41 -5.42
C GLU A 109 13.85 -11.85 -6.05
N TRP A 110 12.81 -11.61 -5.22
CA TRP A 110 11.61 -10.87 -5.66
C TRP A 110 12.00 -9.54 -6.27
N ALA A 111 12.84 -8.76 -5.57
CA ALA A 111 13.15 -7.39 -5.95
C ALA A 111 13.85 -7.29 -7.30
N LEU A 112 14.46 -8.39 -7.77
CA LEU A 112 15.15 -8.47 -9.05
C LEU A 112 14.32 -9.13 -10.16
N GLU A 113 13.03 -9.40 -9.94
CA GLU A 113 12.17 -10.01 -10.95
C GLU A 113 11.86 -9.05 -12.12
N GLY A 114 11.98 -9.56 -13.35
CA GLY A 114 11.81 -8.78 -14.58
C GLY A 114 13.12 -8.18 -15.12
N ASP A 115 13.02 -7.16 -15.98
CA ASP A 115 14.19 -6.51 -16.61
C ASP A 115 14.84 -5.46 -15.70
N VAL A 116 15.35 -5.88 -14.54
CA VAL A 116 16.05 -4.98 -13.61
C VAL A 116 17.48 -4.76 -14.08
N ARG A 117 17.82 -3.49 -14.38
CA ARG A 117 19.14 -3.10 -14.89
C ARG A 117 20.01 -2.43 -13.85
N ILE A 118 19.39 -1.82 -12.84
CA ILE A 118 20.08 -1.10 -11.76
C ILE A 118 19.40 -1.43 -10.44
N LEU A 119 20.20 -1.78 -9.44
CA LEU A 119 19.77 -1.93 -8.05
C LEU A 119 20.40 -0.81 -7.22
N ILE A 120 19.55 -0.01 -6.57
CA ILE A 120 19.94 0.92 -5.51
C ILE A 120 19.74 0.18 -4.19
N LEU A 121 20.82 -0.18 -3.52
CA LEU A 121 20.80 -0.89 -2.24
C LEU A 121 21.01 0.09 -1.08
N ALA A 122 19.99 0.29 -0.25
CA ALA A 122 19.97 1.25 0.86
C ALA A 122 19.45 0.61 2.16
N LEU A 123 20.24 -0.31 2.72
CA LEU A 123 19.94 -1.05 3.96
C LEU A 123 21.08 -0.90 4.96
N GLY A 124 20.81 -1.21 6.24
CA GLY A 124 21.84 -1.30 7.28
C GLY A 124 21.62 -0.34 8.46
N ALA A 125 20.86 0.75 8.27
CA ALA A 125 20.59 1.69 9.36
C ALA A 125 19.89 0.98 10.53
N ASN A 126 18.91 0.14 10.22
CA ASN A 126 18.16 -0.66 11.18
C ASN A 126 18.98 -1.74 11.90
N ASP A 127 20.00 -2.29 11.25
CA ASP A 127 20.97 -3.20 11.87
C ASP A 127 21.80 -2.41 12.89
N GLY A 128 22.36 -1.27 12.47
CA GLY A 128 23.14 -0.38 13.34
C GLY A 128 22.36 0.12 14.56
N LEU A 129 21.05 0.33 14.44
CA LEU A 129 20.18 0.70 15.56
C LEU A 129 19.89 -0.45 16.54
N ARG A 130 20.11 -1.72 16.13
CA ARG A 130 19.79 -2.92 16.93
C ARG A 130 21.01 -3.61 17.52
N GLY A 131 22.22 -3.27 17.05
CA GLY A 131 23.48 -3.90 17.47
C GLY A 131 23.71 -5.24 16.76
#